data_AF-A0A348WHR1-F1
#
_entry.id   AF-A0A348WHR1-F1
#
_cell.length_a   1.000
_cell.length_b   1.000
_cell.length_c   1.000
_cell.angle_alpha   90.00
_cell.angle_beta   90.00
_cell.angle_gamma   90.00
#
_symmetry.space_group_name_H-M   'P 1'
#
loop_
_entity.id
_entity.type
_entity.pdbx_description
1 polymer ?
#
loop_
_entity_poly.entity_id
_entity_poly.type
_entity_poly.pdbx_seq_one_letter_code
_entity_poly.pdbx_strand_id
1 'polypeptide(L)'
;MPRVTEKFSYWMLVLPALAIMVIFYIVPVLGIWKIAFTEPVTGFGNFEKMAASSAVQTSFIITFRVAAVTTVGCLLLGYIVAYAISNYASRLTPLMVALVILPFWVSVLIRSFSWIVLLGRSGIVNDA
;
A
#
# COMPACT_ATOMS: atom_id res chain seq x y z
N MET A 1 -23.99 -0.34 38.89
CA MET A 1 -22.62 0.21 39.08
C MET A 1 -21.70 -0.45 38.06
N PRO A 2 -21.25 0.26 37.01
CA PRO A 2 -20.38 -0.32 35.98
C PRO A 2 -18.98 -0.50 36.57
N ARG A 3 -18.48 -1.74 36.53
CA ARG A 3 -17.21 -2.13 37.13
C ARG A 3 -16.06 -1.63 36.26
N VAL A 4 -15.20 -0.80 36.84
CA VAL A 4 -14.00 -0.22 36.21
C VAL A 4 -12.98 -1.28 35.74
N THR A 5 -13.21 -2.57 36.07
CA THR A 5 -12.32 -3.71 35.84
C THR A 5 -12.34 -4.30 34.43
N GLU A 6 -13.38 -4.11 33.61
CA GLU A 6 -13.42 -4.73 32.26
C GLU A 6 -12.51 -3.99 31.27
N LYS A 7 -12.58 -2.65 31.24
CA LYS A 7 -11.73 -1.82 30.37
C LYS A 7 -10.25 -2.05 30.67
N PHE A 8 -9.87 -2.15 31.94
CA PHE A 8 -8.48 -2.42 32.33
C PHE A 8 -8.00 -3.81 31.85
N SER A 9 -8.85 -4.83 31.92
CA SER A 9 -8.54 -6.18 31.41
C SER A 9 -8.33 -6.20 29.89
N TYR A 10 -9.16 -5.49 29.11
CA TYR A 10 -8.97 -5.37 27.66
C TYR A 10 -7.66 -4.67 27.27
N TRP A 11 -7.31 -3.59 27.98
CA TRP A 11 -6.05 -2.87 27.72
C TRP A 11 -4.82 -3.72 28.07
N MET A 12 -4.90 -4.56 29.10
CA MET A 12 -3.81 -5.46 29.47
C MET A 12 -3.56 -6.57 28.44
N LEU A 13 -4.59 -6.98 27.68
CA LEU A 13 -4.47 -7.94 26.59
C LEU A 13 -3.86 -7.32 25.32
N VAL A 14 -4.15 -6.04 25.06
CA VAL A 14 -3.67 -5.30 23.88
C VAL A 14 -2.26 -4.71 24.09
N LEU A 15 -1.91 -4.39 25.34
CA LEU A 15 -0.62 -3.84 25.74
C LEU A 15 0.60 -4.59 25.20
N PRO A 16 0.71 -5.93 25.31
CA PRO A 16 1.86 -6.64 24.77
C PRO A 16 1.97 -6.55 23.24
N ALA A 17 0.84 -6.59 22.52
CA ALA A 17 0.83 -6.43 21.07
C ALA A 17 1.26 -5.01 20.65
N LEU A 18 0.76 -3.98 21.36
CA LEU A 18 1.19 -2.59 21.14
C LEU A 18 2.67 -2.38 21.49
N ALA A 19 3.15 -2.97 22.58
CA ALA A 19 4.54 -2.88 22.98
C ALA A 19 5.46 -3.48 21.90
N ILE A 20 5.12 -4.64 21.35
CA ILE A 20 5.85 -5.25 20.23
C ILE A 20 5.83 -4.33 19.00
N MET A 21 4.66 -3.80 18.61
CA MET A 21 4.56 -2.85 17.48
C MET A 21 5.44 -1.61 17.71
N VAL A 22 5.42 -1.03 18.91
CA VAL A 22 6.25 0.13 19.21
C VAL A 22 7.74 -0.21 19.14
N ILE A 23 8.17 -1.30 19.78
CA ILE A 23 9.58 -1.68 19.86
C ILE A 23 10.14 -2.08 18.49
N PHE A 24 9.41 -2.84 17.69
CA PHE A 24 9.92 -3.40 16.43
C PHE A 24 9.58 -2.57 15.20
N TYR A 25 8.64 -1.64 15.28
CA TYR A 25 8.28 -0.77 14.14
C TYR A 25 8.54 0.70 14.43
N ILE A 26 8.02 1.25 15.53
CA ILE A 26 8.14 2.68 15.81
C ILE A 26 9.58 3.07 16.15
N VAL A 27 10.26 2.31 17.01
CA VAL A 27 11.66 2.59 17.39
C VAL A 27 12.60 2.65 16.17
N PRO A 28 12.64 1.66 15.26
CA PRO A 28 13.51 1.75 14.09
C PRO A 28 13.13 2.90 13.14
N VAL A 29 11.85 3.21 13.00
CA VAL A 29 11.41 4.39 12.22
C VAL A 29 11.95 5.67 12.85
N LEU A 30 11.83 5.85 14.16
CA LEU A 30 12.41 7.01 14.85
C LEU A 30 13.94 7.06 14.70
N GLY A 31 14.60 5.92 14.64
CA GLY A 31 16.03 5.81 14.32
C GLY A 31 16.36 6.41 12.95
N ILE A 32 15.59 6.07 11.92
CA ILE A 32 15.75 6.63 10.56
C ILE A 32 15.51 8.14 10.56
N TRP A 33 14.48 8.59 11.27
CA TRP A 33 14.20 10.02 11.41
C TRP A 33 15.37 10.75 12.07
N LYS A 34 15.98 10.18 13.12
CA LYS A 34 17.16 10.75 13.75
C LYS A 34 18.30 10.94 12.73
N ILE A 35 18.60 9.90 11.95
CA ILE A 35 19.63 9.95 10.90
C ILE A 35 19.35 11.09 9.91
N ALA A 36 18.08 11.29 9.52
CA ALA A 36 17.69 12.35 8.60
C ALA A 36 18.02 13.77 9.12
N PHE A 37 18.11 13.99 10.43
CA PHE A 37 18.50 15.27 11.02
C PHE A 37 19.96 15.33 11.46
N THR A 38 20.61 14.20 11.75
CA THR A 38 21.94 14.19 12.39
C THR A 38 23.09 13.90 11.45
N GLU A 39 22.87 13.20 10.35
CA GLU A 39 23.94 12.78 9.42
C GLU A 39 23.72 13.36 8.02
N PRO A 40 24.77 13.85 7.32
CA PRO A 40 26.18 13.93 7.74
C PRO A 40 26.51 15.13 8.63
N VAL A 41 25.65 16.16 8.67
CA VAL A 41 25.77 17.32 9.55
C VAL A 41 24.41 17.55 10.20
N THR A 42 24.40 17.90 11.48
CA THR A 42 23.17 18.17 12.22
C THR A 42 22.44 19.38 11.63
N GLY A 43 21.16 19.21 11.28
CA GLY A 43 20.30 20.31 10.81
C GLY A 43 19.27 19.89 9.76
N PHE A 44 18.71 20.89 9.07
CA PHE A 44 17.68 20.70 8.05
C PHE A 44 18.23 20.63 6.62
N GLY A 45 19.55 20.71 6.43
CA GLY A 45 20.18 20.75 5.10
C GLY A 45 19.90 19.49 4.25
N ASN A 46 19.58 18.35 4.87
CA ASN A 46 19.15 17.15 4.16
C ASN A 46 17.79 17.34 3.47
N PHE A 47 16.86 18.07 4.10
CA PHE A 47 15.55 18.38 3.51
C PHE A 47 15.68 19.38 2.38
N GLU A 48 16.58 20.37 2.49
CA GLU A 48 16.87 21.30 1.40
C GLU A 48 17.49 20.59 0.19
N LYS A 49 18.47 19.70 0.41
CA LYS A 49 19.06 18.88 -0.66
C LYS A 49 18.03 17.95 -1.30
N MET A 50 17.15 17.35 -0.50
CA MET A 50 16.05 16.51 -0.98
C MET A 50 15.07 17.33 -1.83
N ALA A 51 14.71 18.53 -1.36
CA ALA A 51 13.79 19.42 -2.06
C ALA A 51 14.40 20.01 -3.33
N ALA A 52 15.71 20.27 -3.38
CA ALA A 52 16.40 20.80 -4.56
C ALA A 52 16.73 19.71 -5.60
N SER A 53 16.70 18.43 -5.23
CA SER A 53 17.03 17.33 -6.14
C SER A 53 15.93 17.09 -7.17
N SER A 54 16.25 17.31 -8.45
CA SER A 54 15.33 17.06 -9.57
C SER A 54 14.91 15.59 -9.66
N ALA A 55 15.79 14.65 -9.32
CA ALA A 55 15.48 13.23 -9.29
C ALA A 55 14.40 12.91 -8.25
N VAL A 56 14.54 13.45 -7.03
CA VAL A 56 13.55 13.26 -5.96
C VAL A 56 12.21 13.88 -6.36
N GLN A 57 12.21 15.14 -6.82
CA GLN A 57 10.99 15.80 -7.28
C GLN A 57 10.28 14.99 -8.37
N THR A 58 11.04 14.49 -9.35
CA THR A 58 10.50 13.67 -10.45
C THR A 58 9.89 12.38 -9.93
N SER A 59 10.58 11.66 -9.04
CA SER A 59 10.04 10.45 -8.42
C SER A 59 8.74 10.73 -7.67
N PHE A 60 8.68 11.81 -6.87
CA PHE A 60 7.46 12.21 -6.16
C PHE A 60 6.30 12.48 -7.12
N ILE A 61 6.53 13.27 -8.17
CA ILE A 61 5.50 13.60 -9.17
C ILE A 61 5.00 12.33 -9.85
N ILE A 62 5.91 11.44 -10.28
CA ILE A 62 5.55 10.17 -10.92
C ILE A 62 4.73 9.31 -9.96
N THR A 63 5.18 9.13 -8.71
CA THR A 63 4.47 8.32 -7.71
C THR A 63 3.07 8.86 -7.44
N PHE A 64 2.93 10.16 -7.19
CA PHE A 64 1.61 10.77 -6.96
C PHE A 64 0.71 10.69 -8.19
N ARG A 65 1.24 10.93 -9.39
CA ARG A 65 0.47 10.80 -10.64
C ARG A 65 -0.01 9.37 -10.85
N VAL A 66 0.88 8.39 -10.72
CA VAL A 66 0.55 6.97 -10.89
C VAL A 66 -0.46 6.54 -9.83
N ALA A 67 -0.26 6.91 -8.56
CA ALA A 67 -1.19 6.62 -7.48
C ALA A 67 -2.58 7.22 -7.77
N ALA A 68 -2.66 8.50 -8.14
CA ALA A 68 -3.94 9.16 -8.42
C ALA A 68 -4.68 8.52 -9.61
N VAL A 69 -3.99 8.31 -10.73
CA VAL A 69 -4.59 7.67 -11.93
C VAL A 69 -5.05 6.25 -11.60
N THR A 70 -4.24 5.49 -10.84
CA THR A 70 -4.57 4.12 -10.45
C THR A 70 -5.75 4.09 -9.48
N THR A 71 -5.78 4.96 -8.48
CA THR A 71 -6.90 5.07 -7.52
C THR A 71 -8.21 5.40 -8.25
N VAL A 72 -8.22 6.38 -9.14
CA VAL A 72 -9.41 6.73 -9.93
C VAL A 72 -9.83 5.56 -10.82
N GLY A 73 -8.89 4.94 -11.53
CA GLY A 73 -9.17 3.77 -12.37
C GLY A 73 -9.74 2.60 -11.58
N CYS A 74 -9.14 2.25 -10.44
CA CYS A 74 -9.61 1.20 -9.54
C CYS A 74 -10.98 1.54 -8.95
N LEU A 75 -11.23 2.80 -8.58
CA LEU A 75 -12.52 3.22 -8.04
C LEU A 75 -13.63 3.09 -9.09
N LEU A 76 -13.39 3.54 -10.32
CA LEU A 76 -14.36 3.45 -11.41
C LEU A 76 -14.64 1.99 -11.78
N LEU A 77 -13.61 1.21 -12.08
CA LEU A 77 -13.76 -0.19 -12.50
C LEU A 77 -14.27 -1.06 -11.34
N GLY A 78 -13.74 -0.86 -10.14
CA GLY A 78 -14.15 -1.59 -8.95
C GLY A 78 -15.59 -1.30 -8.56
N TYR A 79 -16.05 -0.05 -8.69
CA TYR A 79 -17.45 0.31 -8.44
C TYR A 79 -18.39 -0.35 -9.45
N ILE A 80 -18.06 -0.36 -10.74
CA ILE A 80 -18.87 -1.04 -11.77
C ILE A 80 -19.03 -2.52 -11.44
N VAL A 81 -17.94 -3.20 -11.08
CA VAL A 81 -17.96 -4.62 -10.72
C VAL A 81 -18.75 -4.83 -9.42
N ALA A 82 -18.51 -4.02 -8.39
CA ALA A 82 -19.21 -4.13 -7.11
C ALA A 82 -20.72 -3.90 -7.27
N TYR A 83 -21.13 -2.92 -8.08
CA TYR A 83 -22.53 -2.63 -8.38
C TYR A 83 -23.21 -3.79 -9.11
N ALA A 84 -22.53 -4.41 -10.09
CA ALA A 84 -23.03 -5.61 -10.75
C ALA A 84 -23.20 -6.76 -9.77
N ILE A 85 -22.22 -7.00 -8.89
CA ILE A 85 -22.28 -8.06 -7.89
C ILE A 85 -23.41 -7.81 -6.87
N SER A 86 -23.61 -6.56 -6.43
CA SER A 86 -24.62 -6.22 -5.42
C SER A 86 -26.05 -6.29 -5.94
N ASN A 87 -26.27 -5.95 -7.21
CA ASN A 87 -27.62 -5.88 -7.77
C ASN A 87 -28.11 -7.21 -8.36
N TYR A 88 -27.21 -8.11 -8.76
CA TYR A 88 -27.59 -9.39 -9.35
C TYR A 88 -27.34 -10.54 -8.36
N ALA A 89 -28.40 -11.00 -7.69
CA ALA A 89 -28.39 -12.22 -6.89
C ALA A 89 -28.37 -13.45 -7.81
N SER A 90 -27.21 -13.71 -8.43
CA SER A 90 -26.98 -14.80 -9.37
C SER A 90 -26.24 -15.96 -8.71
N ARG A 91 -26.41 -17.17 -9.23
CA ARG A 91 -25.56 -18.32 -8.88
C ARG A 91 -24.07 -18.07 -9.17
N LEU A 92 -23.76 -17.08 -10.01
CA LEU A 92 -22.39 -16.68 -10.38
C LEU A 92 -21.74 -15.73 -9.37
N THR A 93 -22.47 -15.14 -8.42
CA THR A 93 -21.92 -14.18 -7.46
C THR A 93 -20.69 -14.71 -6.70
N PRO A 94 -20.66 -15.96 -6.18
CA PRO A 94 -19.46 -16.49 -5.54
C PRO A 94 -18.25 -16.59 -6.48
N LEU A 95 -18.47 -16.93 -7.75
CA LEU A 95 -17.42 -17.00 -8.77
C LEU A 95 -16.87 -15.61 -9.09
N MET A 96 -17.75 -14.61 -9.26
CA MET A 96 -17.34 -13.22 -9.52
C MET A 96 -16.48 -12.67 -8.38
N VAL A 97 -16.88 -12.91 -7.13
CA VAL A 97 -16.09 -12.50 -5.95
C VAL A 97 -14.76 -13.25 -5.90
N ALA A 98 -14.75 -14.56 -6.20
CA ALA A 98 -13.52 -15.34 -6.25
C ALA A 98 -12.53 -14.79 -7.28
N LEU A 99 -12.98 -14.42 -8.48
CA LEU A 99 -12.14 -13.83 -9.53
C LEU A 99 -11.52 -12.49 -9.11
N VAL A 100 -12.24 -11.67 -8.33
CA VAL A 100 -11.74 -10.38 -7.80
C VAL A 100 -10.68 -10.62 -6.72
N ILE A 101 -10.85 -11.62 -5.88
CA ILE A 101 -9.92 -11.94 -4.79
C ILE A 101 -8.69 -12.70 -5.32
N LEU A 102 -8.82 -13.51 -6.36
CA LEU A 102 -7.73 -14.30 -6.95
C LEU A 102 -6.40 -13.54 -7.13
N PRO A 103 -6.35 -12.32 -7.73
CA PRO A 103 -5.09 -11.59 -7.89
C PRO A 103 -4.43 -11.16 -6.57
N PHE A 104 -5.15 -11.15 -5.44
CA PHE A 104 -4.57 -10.90 -4.12
C PHE A 104 -3.63 -12.04 -3.69
N TRP A 105 -3.93 -13.27 -4.08
CA TRP A 105 -3.12 -14.45 -3.75
C TRP A 105 -1.89 -14.61 -4.64
N VAL A 106 -1.82 -13.89 -5.76
CA VAL A 106 -0.68 -13.93 -6.67
C VAL A 106 0.41 -12.96 -6.19
N SER A 107 1.63 -13.49 -6.06
CA SER A 107 2.82 -12.71 -5.73
C SER A 107 2.94 -11.45 -6.59
N VAL A 108 3.25 -10.33 -5.94
CA VAL A 108 3.45 -9.02 -6.59
C VAL A 108 4.52 -9.12 -7.69
N LEU A 109 5.55 -9.96 -7.49
CA LEU A 109 6.61 -10.17 -8.46
C LEU A 109 6.09 -10.81 -9.74
N ILE A 110 5.29 -11.88 -9.61
CA ILE A 110 4.69 -12.57 -10.76
C ILE A 110 3.83 -11.58 -11.55
N ARG A 111 2.92 -10.86 -10.87
CA ARG A 111 2.07 -9.84 -11.51
C ARG A 111 2.88 -8.78 -12.24
N SER A 112 3.99 -8.31 -11.65
CA SER A 112 4.86 -7.29 -12.25
C SER A 112 5.60 -7.81 -13.48
N PHE A 113 6.15 -9.03 -13.43
CA PHE A 113 6.87 -9.63 -14.56
C PHE A 113 5.94 -10.10 -15.68
N SER A 114 4.71 -10.53 -15.36
CA SER A 114 3.71 -10.90 -16.37
C SER A 114 3.43 -9.76 -17.34
N TRP A 115 3.40 -8.51 -16.88
CA TRP A 115 3.25 -7.35 -17.77
C TRP A 115 4.41 -7.20 -18.74
N ILE A 116 5.65 -7.51 -18.35
CA ILE A 116 6.81 -7.47 -19.24
C ILE A 116 6.72 -8.58 -20.29
N VAL A 117 6.25 -9.77 -19.92
CA VAL A 117 6.03 -10.88 -20.87
C VAL A 117 4.92 -10.54 -21.87
N LEU A 118 3.87 -9.86 -21.44
CA LEU A 118 2.73 -9.52 -22.30
C LEU A 118 3.01 -8.29 -23.19
N LEU A 119 3.52 -7.21 -22.61
CA LEU A 119 3.66 -5.89 -23.23
C LEU A 119 5.12 -5.51 -23.55
N GLY A 120 6.07 -6.41 -23.32
CA GLY A 120 7.46 -6.21 -23.68
C GLY A 120 7.64 -6.06 -25.18
N ARG A 121 8.85 -5.66 -25.61
CA ARG A 121 9.15 -5.40 -27.04
C ARG A 121 8.82 -6.58 -27.96
N SER A 122 9.10 -7.81 -27.50
CA SER A 122 8.71 -9.07 -28.16
C SER A 122 7.67 -9.83 -27.33
N GLY A 123 6.84 -9.08 -26.61
CA GLY A 123 5.75 -9.66 -25.82
C GLY A 123 4.62 -10.12 -26.72
N ILE A 124 3.83 -11.09 -26.27
CA ILE A 124 2.77 -11.74 -27.07
C ILE A 124 1.79 -10.73 -27.68
N VAL A 125 1.57 -9.58 -27.03
CA VAL A 125 0.66 -8.53 -27.51
C VAL A 125 1.33 -7.62 -28.56
N ASN A 126 2.66 -7.48 -28.52
CA ASN A 126 3.43 -6.55 -29.35
C ASN A 126 4.16 -7.24 -30.52
N ASP A 127 4.24 -8.57 -30.52
CA ASP A 127 4.85 -9.41 -31.58
C ASP A 127 3.85 -9.77 -32.70
N ALA A 128 2.81 -8.94 -32.88
CA ALA A 128 1.84 -9.04 -33.97
C ALA A 128 2.32 -8.35 -35.25
#